data_AF-A0A2X3JDG1-F1
#
_entry.id   AF-A0A2X3JDG1-F1
#
_cell.length_a   1.000
_cell.length_b   1.000
_cell.length_c   1.000
_cell.angle_alpha   90.00
_cell.angle_beta   90.00
_cell.angle_gamma   90.00
#
_symmetry.space_group_name_H-M   'P 1'
#
loop_
_entity.id
_entity.type
_entity.pdbx_description
1 polymer ?
#
loop_
_entity_poly.entity_id
_entity_poly.type
_entity_poly.pdbx_seq_one_letter_code
_entity_poly.pdbx_strand_id
1 'polypeptide(L)'
;MLARQQKAPLGALREIWEHRADAASGLLLLQLGVALKTMGDATRGEEAIVLALKTPRNSDERIWLGDYGSPLRDNALMLYLLEENKLLPDEQNTLLNTLSQQAFGERWLSTQESNALFLAARTIQDLPGKWQAQTSFSAEPLTGEKTLNSNLNSDQLATLQVRNSGDQPLWLRVDASGYPQSAPLPANNVLQIERHILGTDGKSKSLDSLRSGDLVLVWLQVKASNSVPDALVVDLLPAGLELENQNLANGSASLEQSGWRSAKLTEPDAAGEY
;
A
#
# COMPACT_ATOMS: atom_id res chain seq x y z
N MET A 1 4.49 -0.86 -22.47
CA MET A 1 3.54 -1.85 -23.06
C MET A 1 3.64 -1.95 -24.58
N LEU A 2 3.50 -0.87 -25.35
CA LEU A 2 3.56 -0.92 -26.83
C LEU A 2 4.87 -1.50 -27.38
N ALA A 3 6.02 -1.15 -26.79
CA ALA A 3 7.33 -1.68 -27.23
C ALA A 3 7.44 -3.21 -27.07
N ARG A 4 6.85 -3.79 -26.01
CA ARG A 4 6.80 -5.25 -25.83
C ARG A 4 6.05 -5.95 -26.97
N GLN A 5 5.12 -5.26 -27.64
CA GLN A 5 4.40 -5.75 -28.82
C GLN A 5 5.02 -5.29 -30.14
N GLN A 6 6.20 -4.65 -30.13
CA GLN A 6 6.83 -4.05 -31.30
C GLN A 6 5.95 -3.01 -32.01
N LYS A 7 5.12 -2.28 -31.25
CA LYS A 7 4.15 -1.30 -31.75
C LYS A 7 4.45 0.14 -31.32
N ALA A 8 5.57 0.40 -30.65
CA ALA A 8 5.94 1.75 -30.22
C ALA A 8 6.75 2.46 -31.32
N PRO A 9 6.25 3.57 -31.91
CA PRO A 9 7.01 4.32 -32.90
C PRO A 9 8.28 4.91 -32.29
N LEU A 10 9.44 4.63 -32.89
CA LEU A 10 10.73 5.07 -32.33
C LEU A 10 10.86 6.60 -32.27
N GLY A 11 10.26 7.33 -33.23
CA GLY A 11 10.19 8.79 -33.18
C GLY A 11 9.46 9.33 -31.95
N ALA A 12 8.35 8.69 -31.54
CA ALA A 12 7.62 9.07 -30.34
C ALA A 12 8.40 8.78 -29.06
N LEU A 13 9.10 7.64 -28.99
CA LEU A 13 9.95 7.31 -27.84
C LEU A 13 11.12 8.31 -27.69
N ARG A 14 11.70 8.74 -28.81
CA ARG A 14 12.75 9.77 -28.82
C ARG A 14 12.22 11.12 -28.37
N GLU A 15 11.03 11.51 -28.83
CA GLU A 15 10.41 12.76 -28.38
C GLU A 15 10.18 12.75 -26.86
N ILE A 16 9.63 11.66 -26.31
CA ILE A 16 9.45 11.52 -24.85
C ILE A 16 10.80 11.62 -24.11
N TRP A 17 11.88 11.06 -24.68
CA TRP A 17 13.22 11.13 -24.09
C TRP A 17 13.79 12.56 -24.02
N GLU A 18 13.43 13.44 -24.94
CA GLU A 18 13.85 14.84 -24.88
C GLU A 18 13.26 15.56 -23.65
N HIS A 19 12.08 15.14 -23.18
CA HIS A 19 11.40 15.66 -21.98
C HIS A 19 11.73 14.86 -20.70
N ARG A 20 12.82 14.10 -20.67
CA ARG A 20 13.21 13.26 -19.50
C ARG A 20 13.36 14.03 -18.17
N ALA A 21 13.59 15.35 -18.22
CA ALA A 21 13.69 16.19 -17.03
C ALA A 21 12.36 16.31 -16.27
N ASP A 22 11.23 16.02 -16.92
CA ASP A 22 9.89 16.07 -16.32
C ASP A 22 9.58 14.82 -15.47
N ALA A 23 10.44 13.81 -15.50
CA ALA A 23 10.22 12.56 -14.78
C ALA A 23 10.34 12.76 -13.26
N ALA A 24 9.21 12.65 -12.56
CA ALA A 24 9.15 12.71 -11.10
C ALA A 24 9.48 11.37 -10.40
N SER A 25 9.80 10.32 -11.17
CA SER A 25 10.22 9.00 -10.67
C SER A 25 11.10 8.28 -11.68
N GLY A 26 12.13 7.58 -11.19
CA GLY A 26 13.02 6.73 -11.98
C GLY A 26 12.30 5.59 -12.71
N LEU A 27 11.17 5.10 -12.19
CA LEU A 27 10.43 4.02 -12.86
C LEU A 27 9.99 4.39 -14.28
N LEU A 28 9.55 5.64 -14.49
CA LEU A 28 9.12 6.14 -15.80
C LEU A 28 10.28 6.12 -16.81
N LEU A 29 11.45 6.56 -16.36
CA LEU A 29 12.67 6.56 -17.16
C LEU A 29 13.14 5.14 -17.48
N LEU A 30 13.03 4.21 -16.52
CA LEU A 30 13.40 2.81 -16.75
C LEU A 30 12.49 2.15 -17.79
N GLN A 31 11.18 2.36 -17.69
CA GLN A 31 10.21 1.85 -18.66
C GLN A 31 10.47 2.42 -20.06
N LEU A 32 10.80 3.70 -20.16
CA LEU A 32 11.20 4.34 -21.42
C LEU A 32 12.51 3.75 -21.96
N GLY A 33 13.51 3.55 -21.12
CA GLY A 33 14.80 2.97 -21.51
C GLY A 33 14.69 1.55 -22.03
N VAL A 34 13.90 0.71 -21.36
CA VAL A 34 13.55 -0.64 -21.84
C VAL A 34 12.80 -0.56 -23.18
N ALA A 35 11.88 0.38 -23.34
CA ALA A 35 11.15 0.56 -24.59
C ALA A 35 12.06 0.98 -25.76
N LEU A 36 12.95 1.97 -25.55
CA LEU A 36 13.92 2.43 -26.54
C LEU A 36 14.86 1.29 -26.97
N LYS A 37 15.42 0.55 -26.01
CA LYS A 37 16.29 -0.60 -26.27
C LYS A 37 15.56 -1.70 -27.05
N THR A 38 14.31 -1.98 -26.68
CA THR A 38 13.44 -2.98 -27.36
C THR A 38 13.13 -2.60 -28.81
N MET A 39 13.00 -1.30 -29.10
CA MET A 39 12.72 -0.78 -30.45
C MET A 39 13.99 -0.48 -31.26
N GLY A 40 15.18 -0.77 -30.74
CA GLY A 40 16.47 -0.67 -31.46
C GLY A 40 17.29 0.60 -31.21
N ASP A 41 16.88 1.51 -30.32
CA ASP A 41 17.69 2.67 -29.90
C ASP A 41 18.41 2.35 -28.58
N ALA A 42 19.47 1.53 -28.68
CA ALA A 42 20.22 1.04 -27.53
C ALA A 42 20.92 2.18 -26.76
N THR A 43 21.47 3.18 -27.47
CA THR A 43 22.21 4.29 -26.86
C THR A 43 21.32 5.11 -25.92
N ARG A 44 20.18 5.63 -26.40
CA ARG A 44 19.25 6.36 -25.52
C ARG A 44 18.61 5.44 -24.48
N GLY A 45 18.39 4.17 -24.84
CA GLY A 45 17.89 3.16 -23.91
C GLY A 45 18.78 3.01 -22.68
N GLU A 46 20.09 2.89 -22.89
CA GLU A 46 21.09 2.76 -21.82
C GLU A 46 21.23 4.05 -20.99
N GLU A 47 21.26 5.21 -21.64
CA GLU A 47 21.24 6.50 -20.94
C GLU A 47 20.02 6.64 -20.02
N ALA A 48 18.83 6.24 -20.49
CA ALA A 48 17.60 6.28 -19.72
C ALA A 48 17.61 5.31 -18.53
N ILE A 49 18.12 4.10 -18.71
CA ILE A 49 18.25 3.09 -17.64
C ILE A 49 19.21 3.59 -16.55
N VAL A 50 20.35 4.16 -16.94
CA VAL A 50 21.33 4.70 -15.97
C VAL A 50 20.76 5.93 -15.24
N LEU A 51 20.03 6.80 -15.94
CA LEU A 51 19.37 7.95 -15.32
C LEU A 51 18.28 7.52 -14.35
N ALA A 52 17.49 6.49 -14.70
CA ALA A 52 16.41 5.98 -13.86
C ALA A 52 16.87 5.61 -12.44
N LEU A 53 18.03 4.95 -12.31
CA LEU A 53 18.58 4.56 -11.01
C LEU A 53 19.11 5.73 -10.18
N LYS A 54 19.31 6.89 -10.81
CA LYS A 54 19.80 8.13 -10.17
C LYS A 54 18.67 9.12 -9.88
N THR A 55 17.45 8.84 -10.33
CA THR A 55 16.29 9.71 -10.16
C THR A 55 15.33 9.08 -9.14
N PRO A 56 15.49 9.37 -7.84
CA PRO A 56 14.56 8.88 -6.83
C PRO A 56 13.18 9.54 -7.00
N ARG A 57 12.13 8.83 -6.60
CA ARG A 57 10.80 9.43 -6.42
C ARG A 57 10.86 10.44 -5.27
N ASN A 58 10.14 11.55 -5.39
CA ASN A 58 9.95 12.46 -4.26
C ASN A 58 9.27 11.73 -3.09
N SER A 59 9.83 11.87 -1.89
CA SER A 59 9.31 11.24 -0.66
C SER A 59 8.12 12.00 -0.05
N ASP A 60 7.76 13.18 -0.56
CA ASP A 60 6.60 13.93 -0.10
C ASP A 60 5.30 13.34 -0.67
N GLU A 61 4.63 12.50 0.13
CA GLU A 61 3.38 11.82 -0.22
C GLU A 61 2.21 12.77 -0.48
N ARG A 62 2.31 14.05 -0.08
CA ARG A 62 1.27 15.06 -0.38
C ARG A 62 1.23 15.43 -1.86
N ILE A 63 2.29 15.14 -2.60
CA ILE A 63 2.36 15.41 -4.03
C ILE A 63 1.75 14.22 -4.77
N TRP A 64 0.53 14.42 -5.25
CA TRP A 64 -0.20 13.40 -6.00
C TRP A 64 0.21 13.40 -7.48
N LEU A 65 0.92 12.35 -7.92
CA LEU A 65 1.30 12.16 -9.32
C LEU A 65 0.19 11.52 -10.17
N GLY A 66 -0.86 10.98 -9.55
CA GLY A 66 -1.92 10.24 -10.26
C GLY A 66 -1.48 8.88 -10.81
N ASP A 67 -0.27 8.43 -10.48
CA ASP A 67 0.27 7.15 -10.96
C ASP A 67 -0.01 5.98 -10.00
N TYR A 68 -0.67 6.21 -8.86
CA TYR A 68 -0.84 5.23 -7.78
C TYR A 68 0.52 4.67 -7.30
N GLY A 69 1.52 5.56 -7.22
CA GLY A 69 2.91 5.20 -6.91
C GLY A 69 3.38 5.63 -5.53
N SER A 70 4.37 4.90 -5.06
CA SER A 70 5.17 5.18 -3.86
C SER A 70 6.63 4.80 -4.14
N PRO A 71 7.59 5.25 -3.32
CA PRO A 71 8.97 4.81 -3.45
C PRO A 71 9.13 3.29 -3.38
N LEU A 72 8.36 2.62 -2.51
CA LEU A 72 8.34 1.17 -2.38
C LEU A 72 7.85 0.49 -3.68
N ARG A 73 6.72 0.97 -4.22
CA ARG A 73 6.14 0.47 -5.46
C ARG A 73 7.10 0.63 -6.64
N ASP A 74 7.72 1.81 -6.75
CA ASP A 74 8.62 2.13 -7.84
C ASP A 74 9.89 1.29 -7.79
N ASN A 75 10.51 1.14 -6.61
CA ASN A 75 11.68 0.29 -6.42
C ASN A 75 11.39 -1.19 -6.75
N ALA A 76 10.25 -1.72 -6.30
CA ALA A 76 9.87 -3.10 -6.60
C ALA A 76 9.67 -3.34 -8.11
N LEU A 77 8.95 -2.45 -8.80
CA LEU A 77 8.77 -2.55 -10.25
C LEU A 77 10.08 -2.32 -11.02
N MET A 78 10.95 -1.45 -10.54
CA MET A 78 12.27 -1.25 -11.14
C MET A 78 13.12 -2.51 -11.04
N LEU A 79 13.14 -3.16 -9.86
CA LEU A 79 13.85 -4.43 -9.68
C LEU A 79 13.32 -5.51 -10.63
N TYR A 80 11.99 -5.66 -10.70
CA TYR A 80 11.34 -6.59 -11.63
C TYR A 80 11.73 -6.31 -13.09
N LEU A 81 11.71 -5.04 -13.54
CA LEU A 81 12.07 -4.68 -14.91
C LEU A 81 13.55 -4.92 -15.22
N LEU A 82 14.46 -4.65 -14.28
CA LEU A 82 15.89 -4.93 -14.45
C LEU A 82 16.15 -6.43 -14.60
N GLU A 83 15.54 -7.25 -13.74
CA GLU A 83 15.69 -8.70 -13.76
C GLU A 83 15.09 -9.31 -15.03
N GLU A 84 13.86 -8.93 -15.39
CA GLU A 84 13.14 -9.44 -16.56
C GLU A 84 13.93 -9.20 -17.86
N ASN A 85 14.65 -8.07 -17.93
CA ASN A 85 15.43 -7.67 -19.11
C ASN A 85 16.94 -7.98 -18.97
N LYS A 86 17.37 -8.65 -17.90
CA LYS A 86 18.77 -9.01 -17.61
C LYS A 86 19.72 -7.81 -17.66
N LEU A 87 19.31 -6.69 -17.04
CA LEU A 87 20.02 -5.41 -17.02
C LEU A 87 20.67 -5.15 -15.66
N LEU A 88 21.91 -4.67 -15.66
CA LEU A 88 22.61 -4.16 -14.46
C LEU A 88 22.53 -5.08 -13.22
N PRO A 89 23.07 -6.31 -13.29
CA PRO A 89 22.97 -7.28 -12.19
C PRO A 89 23.55 -6.77 -10.86
N ASP A 90 24.60 -5.95 -10.90
CA ASP A 90 25.20 -5.37 -9.69
C ASP A 90 24.23 -4.40 -8.98
N GLU A 91 23.49 -3.60 -9.74
CA GLU A 91 22.50 -2.64 -9.21
C GLU A 91 21.26 -3.35 -8.67
N GLN A 92 20.90 -4.52 -9.23
CA GLN A 92 19.78 -5.33 -8.74
C GLN A 92 19.98 -5.74 -7.27
N ASN A 93 21.21 -6.10 -6.88
CA ASN A 93 21.51 -6.47 -5.49
C ASN A 93 21.36 -5.29 -4.53
N THR A 94 21.83 -4.10 -4.93
CA THR A 94 21.65 -2.87 -4.15
C THR A 94 20.18 -2.55 -3.97
N LEU A 95 19.40 -2.59 -5.07
CA LEU A 95 17.97 -2.30 -5.05
C LEU A 95 17.19 -3.34 -4.24
N LEU A 96 17.56 -4.62 -4.31
CA LEU A 96 16.98 -5.69 -3.51
C LEU A 96 17.18 -5.46 -2.00
N ASN A 97 18.39 -5.06 -1.60
CA ASN A 97 18.68 -4.74 -0.20
C ASN A 97 17.84 -3.55 0.30
N THR A 98 17.76 -2.47 -0.49
CA THR A 98 16.89 -1.33 -0.18
C THR A 98 15.43 -1.74 -0.09
N LEU A 99 14.93 -2.52 -1.05
CA LEU A 99 13.55 -2.98 -1.09
C LEU A 99 13.20 -3.87 0.10
N SER A 100 14.11 -4.77 0.49
CA SER A 100 13.93 -5.63 1.66
C SER A 100 13.80 -4.83 2.95
N GLN A 101 14.53 -3.72 3.09
CA GLN A 101 14.44 -2.85 4.27
C GLN A 101 13.14 -2.06 4.28
N GLN A 102 12.75 -1.50 3.13
CA GLN A 102 11.49 -0.75 3.00
C GLN A 102 10.29 -1.66 3.26
N ALA A 103 10.24 -2.83 2.63
CA ALA A 103 9.11 -3.76 2.74
C ALA A 103 8.97 -4.42 4.13
N PHE A 104 10.00 -4.40 4.97
CA PHE A 104 9.95 -4.96 6.33
C PHE A 104 9.25 -4.00 7.32
N GLY A 105 9.36 -2.69 7.11
CA GLY A 105 8.84 -1.69 8.02
C GLY A 105 7.36 -1.34 7.82
N GLU A 106 6.78 -1.71 6.68
CA GLU A 106 5.43 -1.27 6.31
C GLU A 106 4.33 -2.13 6.95
N ARG A 107 3.49 -1.47 7.75
CA ARG A 107 2.30 -2.11 8.36
C ARG A 107 1.13 -2.21 7.38
N TRP A 108 1.01 -1.24 6.48
CA TRP A 108 -0.08 -1.17 5.51
C TRP A 108 0.51 -0.99 4.11
N LEU A 109 0.03 -1.81 3.17
CA LEU A 109 0.44 -1.74 1.77
C LEU A 109 -0.79 -1.55 0.90
N SER A 110 -0.69 -0.69 -0.09
CA SER A 110 -1.66 -0.62 -1.16
C SER A 110 -1.66 -1.91 -1.99
N THR A 111 -2.73 -2.14 -2.75
CA THR A 111 -2.78 -3.25 -3.72
C THR A 111 -1.69 -3.12 -4.79
N GLN A 112 -1.34 -1.88 -5.18
CA GLN A 112 -0.29 -1.62 -6.17
C GLN A 112 1.11 -2.00 -5.65
N GLU A 113 1.43 -1.63 -4.40
CA GLU A 113 2.68 -2.03 -3.74
C GLU A 113 2.73 -3.53 -3.52
N SER A 114 1.64 -4.13 -3.04
CA SER A 114 1.55 -5.58 -2.82
C SER A 114 1.80 -6.37 -4.11
N ASN A 115 1.21 -5.93 -5.23
CA ASN A 115 1.43 -6.56 -6.54
C ASN A 115 2.87 -6.33 -7.05
N ALA A 116 3.42 -5.12 -6.90
CA ALA A 116 4.79 -4.83 -7.30
C ALA A 116 5.81 -5.67 -6.52
N LEU A 117 5.63 -5.80 -5.20
CA LEU A 117 6.44 -6.64 -4.33
C LEU A 117 6.30 -8.12 -4.70
N PHE A 118 5.09 -8.59 -5.03
CA PHE A 118 4.88 -9.94 -5.51
C PHE A 118 5.66 -10.22 -6.80
N LEU A 119 5.61 -9.31 -7.77
CA LEU A 119 6.36 -9.44 -9.03
C LEU A 119 7.87 -9.45 -8.79
N ALA A 120 8.38 -8.57 -7.92
CA ALA A 120 9.79 -8.54 -7.55
C ALA A 120 10.22 -9.80 -6.79
N ALA A 121 9.41 -10.27 -5.83
CA ALA A 121 9.69 -11.48 -5.06
C ALA A 121 9.75 -12.72 -5.95
N ARG A 122 8.88 -12.79 -6.96
CA ARG A 122 8.85 -13.89 -7.94
C ARG A 122 10.15 -14.01 -8.73
N THR A 123 10.84 -12.90 -9.03
CA THR A 123 12.10 -12.95 -9.78
C THR A 123 13.27 -13.43 -8.95
N ILE A 124 13.21 -13.26 -7.63
CA ILE A 124 14.30 -13.61 -6.71
C ILE A 124 14.09 -14.92 -5.95
N GLN A 125 12.93 -15.57 -6.12
CA GLN A 125 12.55 -16.77 -5.34
C GLN A 125 13.53 -17.94 -5.49
N ASP A 126 14.20 -18.05 -6.63
CA ASP A 126 15.19 -19.09 -6.92
C ASP A 126 16.64 -18.59 -6.80
N LEU A 127 16.87 -17.42 -6.18
CA LEU A 127 18.23 -16.96 -5.90
C LEU A 127 18.95 -17.96 -4.97
N PRO A 128 20.15 -18.43 -5.34
CA PRO A 128 20.96 -19.26 -4.47
C PRO A 128 21.37 -18.52 -3.20
N GLY A 129 21.27 -19.20 -2.06
CA GLY A 129 21.68 -18.68 -0.76
C GLY A 129 21.67 -19.79 0.26
N LYS A 130 22.86 -20.31 0.59
CA LYS A 130 23.01 -21.34 1.62
C LYS A 130 22.75 -20.75 3.00
N TRP A 131 21.89 -21.37 3.79
CA TRP A 131 21.59 -20.95 5.16
C TRP A 131 21.33 -22.14 6.07
N GLN A 132 21.55 -21.94 7.37
CA GLN A 132 21.25 -22.90 8.43
C GLN A 132 20.67 -22.18 9.66
N ALA A 133 19.63 -22.74 10.25
CA ALA A 133 18.98 -22.19 11.43
C ALA A 133 18.49 -23.29 12.38
N GLN A 134 18.68 -23.09 13.68
CA GLN A 134 17.94 -23.82 14.71
C GLN A 134 16.68 -23.02 15.06
N THR A 135 15.53 -23.68 15.08
CA THR A 135 14.25 -23.04 15.44
C THR A 135 13.64 -23.71 16.66
N SER A 136 12.78 -23.01 17.41
CA SER A 136 12.08 -23.59 18.57
C SER A 136 10.98 -24.58 18.17
N PHE A 137 10.47 -24.51 16.93
CA PHE A 137 9.40 -25.37 16.43
C PHE A 137 9.89 -26.63 15.70
N SER A 138 11.21 -26.81 15.55
CA SER A 138 11.83 -28.01 14.96
C SER A 138 12.98 -28.50 15.83
N ALA A 139 12.98 -29.79 16.17
CA ALA A 139 14.10 -30.41 16.87
C ALA A 139 15.35 -30.46 15.98
N GLU A 140 15.17 -30.83 14.71
CA GLU A 140 16.25 -30.88 13.73
C GLU A 140 16.60 -29.48 13.20
N PRO A 141 17.89 -29.17 12.98
CA PRO A 141 18.31 -27.94 12.32
C PRO A 141 17.70 -27.81 10.92
N LEU A 142 17.21 -26.63 10.59
CA LEU A 142 16.77 -26.30 9.24
C LEU A 142 17.96 -25.84 8.41
N THR A 143 18.01 -26.27 7.14
CA THR A 143 19.01 -25.85 6.16
C THR A 143 18.36 -25.69 4.79
N GLY A 144 18.90 -24.81 3.97
CA GLY A 144 18.44 -24.64 2.60
C GLY A 144 19.48 -23.97 1.71
N GLU A 145 19.29 -24.11 0.41
CA GLU A 145 20.13 -23.46 -0.63
C GLU A 145 19.41 -22.27 -1.30
N LYS A 146 18.18 -21.98 -0.86
CA LYS A 146 17.35 -20.85 -1.29
C LYS A 146 16.32 -20.51 -0.21
N THR A 147 15.56 -19.44 -0.39
CA THR A 147 14.50 -19.02 0.54
C THR A 147 13.51 -20.15 0.81
N LEU A 148 13.19 -20.37 2.09
CA LEU A 148 12.17 -21.29 2.56
C LEU A 148 11.11 -20.51 3.35
N ASN A 149 9.84 -20.84 3.12
CA ASN A 149 8.72 -20.35 3.92
C ASN A 149 8.14 -21.51 4.74
N SER A 150 7.98 -21.28 6.05
CA SER A 150 7.38 -22.24 6.97
C SER A 150 6.17 -21.60 7.64
N ASN A 151 5.01 -22.24 7.52
CA ASN A 151 3.80 -21.82 8.23
C ASN A 151 3.88 -22.19 9.71
N LEU A 152 3.46 -21.27 10.58
CA LEU A 152 3.43 -21.44 12.03
C LEU A 152 2.02 -21.25 12.57
N ASN A 153 1.64 -22.04 13.56
CA ASN A 153 0.43 -21.82 14.35
C ASN A 153 0.69 -20.87 15.54
N SER A 154 -0.35 -20.53 16.29
CA SER A 154 -0.27 -19.61 17.44
C SER A 154 0.69 -20.08 18.52
N ASP A 155 0.72 -21.38 18.83
CA ASP A 155 1.53 -21.92 19.92
C ASP A 155 3.03 -21.89 19.57
N GLN A 156 3.34 -22.20 18.31
CA GLN A 156 4.69 -22.09 17.77
C GLN A 156 5.15 -20.63 17.71
N LEU A 157 4.27 -19.71 17.29
CA LEU A 157 4.59 -18.28 17.22
C LEU A 157 4.84 -17.69 18.62
N ALA A 158 4.05 -18.07 19.62
CA ALA A 158 4.17 -17.59 21.00
C ALA A 158 5.52 -17.95 21.65
N THR A 159 6.16 -19.02 21.17
CA THR A 159 7.46 -19.49 21.66
C THR A 159 8.54 -19.43 20.57
N LEU A 160 8.33 -18.64 19.53
CA LEU A 160 9.21 -18.59 18.37
C LEU A 160 10.59 -18.07 18.76
N GLN A 161 11.60 -18.91 18.58
CA GLN A 161 13.01 -18.54 18.66
C GLN A 161 13.72 -19.07 17.43
N VAL A 162 14.55 -18.22 16.81
CA VAL A 162 15.38 -18.59 15.67
C VAL A 162 16.83 -18.24 16.01
N ARG A 163 17.71 -19.22 15.90
CA ARG A 163 19.16 -19.05 16.09
C ARG A 163 19.85 -19.39 14.78
N ASN A 164 20.61 -18.44 14.22
CA ASN A 164 21.50 -18.74 13.11
C ASN A 164 22.56 -19.75 13.57
N SER A 165 22.59 -20.92 12.93
CA SER A 165 23.54 -22.00 13.22
C SER A 165 24.56 -22.22 12.10
N GLY A 166 24.50 -21.40 11.05
CA GLY A 166 25.45 -21.40 9.94
C GLY A 166 26.66 -20.50 10.19
N ASP A 167 27.54 -20.46 9.19
CA ASP A 167 28.75 -19.64 9.13
C ASP A 167 28.56 -18.33 8.35
N GLN A 168 27.40 -18.14 7.72
CA GLN A 168 27.01 -16.93 6.98
C GLN A 168 25.85 -16.20 7.67
N PRO A 169 25.66 -14.89 7.41
CA PRO A 169 24.47 -14.17 7.86
C PRO A 169 23.17 -14.83 7.38
N LEU A 170 22.16 -14.84 8.24
CA LEU A 170 20.82 -15.36 7.96
C LEU A 170 19.83 -14.20 7.97
N TRP A 171 19.09 -14.04 6.88
CA TRP A 171 17.94 -13.12 6.80
C TRP A 171 16.67 -13.88 7.16
N LEU A 172 15.86 -13.31 8.05
CA LEU A 172 14.58 -13.87 8.47
C LEU A 172 13.50 -12.80 8.42
N ARG A 173 12.28 -13.22 8.07
CA ARG A 173 11.07 -12.40 8.11
C ARG A 173 9.96 -13.18 8.79
N VAL A 174 9.22 -12.52 9.67
CA VAL A 174 8.08 -13.10 10.37
C VAL A 174 6.88 -12.20 10.12
N ASP A 175 5.91 -12.70 9.37
CA ASP A 175 4.63 -12.05 9.15
C ASP A 175 3.55 -12.82 9.92
N ALA A 176 2.86 -12.15 10.85
CA ALA A 176 1.78 -12.71 11.65
C ALA A 176 0.51 -11.88 11.48
N SER A 177 -0.63 -12.56 11.38
CA SER A 177 -1.94 -11.92 11.20
C SER A 177 -2.99 -12.59 12.07
N GLY A 178 -3.89 -11.79 12.64
CA GLY A 178 -4.98 -12.24 13.50
C GLY A 178 -5.91 -11.09 13.89
N TYR A 179 -7.10 -11.43 14.37
CA TYR A 179 -8.06 -10.45 14.87
C TYR A 179 -7.80 -10.16 16.36
N PRO A 180 -7.82 -8.89 16.80
CA PRO A 180 -7.67 -8.55 18.21
C PRO A 180 -8.90 -9.03 19.01
N GLN A 181 -8.70 -9.39 20.28
CA GLN A 181 -9.79 -9.86 21.16
C GLN A 181 -10.75 -8.74 21.57
N SER A 182 -10.29 -7.49 21.54
CA SER A 182 -11.07 -6.30 21.86
C SER A 182 -10.84 -5.22 20.80
N ALA A 183 -11.76 -4.25 20.76
CA ALA A 183 -11.63 -3.10 19.87
C ALA A 183 -10.32 -2.34 20.20
N PRO A 184 -9.44 -2.09 19.20
CA PRO A 184 -8.29 -1.22 19.39
C PRO A 184 -8.72 0.19 19.79
N LEU A 185 -7.79 0.94 20.41
CA LEU A 185 -8.01 2.36 20.66
C LEU A 185 -8.21 3.11 19.34
N PRO A 186 -9.17 4.05 19.25
CA PRO A 186 -9.32 4.92 18.10
C PRO A 186 -8.01 5.65 17.80
N ALA A 187 -7.64 5.69 16.52
CA ALA A 187 -6.45 6.37 16.04
C ALA A 187 -6.73 7.04 14.69
N ASN A 188 -6.00 8.11 14.40
CA ASN A 188 -6.13 8.86 13.15
C ASN A 188 -4.75 9.30 12.66
N ASN A 189 -4.56 9.31 11.34
CA ASN A 189 -3.39 9.89 10.69
C ASN A 189 -3.82 10.48 9.35
N VAL A 190 -3.64 11.80 9.18
CA VAL A 190 -4.16 12.62 8.07
C VAL A 190 -5.70 12.65 7.99
N LEU A 191 -6.34 11.50 7.84
CA LEU A 191 -7.80 11.32 7.85
C LEU A 191 -8.34 11.20 9.27
N GLN A 192 -9.55 11.72 9.49
CA GLN A 192 -10.36 11.58 10.69
C GLN A 192 -11.77 11.17 10.29
N ILE A 193 -12.41 10.29 11.07
CA ILE A 193 -13.77 9.84 10.85
C ILE A 193 -14.54 9.75 12.17
N GLU A 194 -15.77 10.23 12.16
CA GLU A 194 -16.70 10.18 13.28
C GLU A 194 -18.03 9.58 12.79
N ARG A 195 -18.67 8.76 13.63
CA ARG A 195 -19.97 8.13 13.35
C ARG A 195 -20.98 8.50 14.42
N HIS A 196 -22.14 9.00 13.99
CA HIS A 196 -23.27 9.29 14.85
C HIS A 196 -24.49 8.46 14.42
N ILE A 197 -25.22 7.94 15.41
CA ILE A 197 -26.48 7.23 15.19
C ILE A 197 -27.62 8.16 15.60
N LEU A 198 -28.51 8.44 14.65
CA LEU A 198 -29.62 9.35 14.82
C LEU A 198 -30.95 8.61 14.64
N GLY A 199 -32.00 9.10 15.28
CA GLY A 199 -33.38 8.74 14.96
C GLY A 199 -33.84 9.41 13.66
N THR A 200 -34.99 8.98 13.14
CA THR A 200 -35.63 9.62 11.97
C THR A 200 -36.08 11.06 12.22
N ASP A 201 -36.09 11.50 13.47
CA ASP A 201 -36.31 12.89 13.90
C ASP A 201 -35.02 13.73 13.95
N GLY A 202 -33.87 13.15 13.58
CA GLY A 202 -32.57 13.82 13.56
C GLY A 202 -31.88 13.94 14.92
N LYS A 203 -32.47 13.41 16.00
CA LYS A 203 -31.87 13.44 17.34
C LYS A 203 -30.95 12.23 17.56
N SER A 204 -29.97 12.38 18.44
CA SER A 204 -29.10 11.27 18.85
C SER A 204 -29.93 10.09 19.38
N LYS A 205 -29.64 8.88 18.90
CA LYS A 205 -30.34 7.65 19.28
C LYS A 205 -29.35 6.60 19.77
N SER A 206 -29.58 6.08 20.98
CA SER A 206 -28.73 5.04 21.57
C SER A 206 -29.00 3.68 20.94
N LEU A 207 -27.92 2.95 20.63
CA LEU A 207 -27.96 1.58 20.13
C LEU A 207 -28.53 0.59 21.17
N ASP A 208 -28.36 0.87 22.47
CA ASP A 208 -28.77 -0.04 23.56
C ASP A 208 -30.29 -0.15 23.73
N SER A 209 -31.05 0.78 23.14
CA SER A 209 -32.50 0.91 23.28
C SER A 209 -33.28 0.60 22.01
N LEU A 210 -32.60 0.09 20.98
CA LEU A 210 -33.21 -0.22 19.69
C LEU A 210 -34.19 -1.40 19.78
N ARG A 211 -35.32 -1.25 19.09
CA ARG A 211 -36.29 -2.33 18.90
C ARG A 211 -36.22 -2.87 17.48
N SER A 212 -36.63 -4.12 17.30
CA SER A 212 -36.75 -4.70 15.96
C SER A 212 -37.74 -3.88 15.12
N GLY A 213 -37.33 -3.55 13.90
CA GLY A 213 -38.09 -2.68 12.99
C GLY A 213 -37.86 -1.18 13.17
N ASP A 214 -37.08 -0.76 14.17
CA ASP A 214 -36.69 0.66 14.30
C ASP A 214 -35.81 1.09 13.12
N LEU A 215 -36.16 2.24 12.54
CA LEU A 215 -35.28 2.93 11.60
C LEU A 215 -34.30 3.85 12.35
N VAL A 216 -33.08 3.92 11.82
CA VAL A 216 -32.00 4.80 12.27
C VAL A 216 -31.31 5.43 11.08
N LEU A 217 -30.79 6.64 11.25
CA LEU A 217 -29.90 7.29 10.29
C LEU A 217 -28.47 7.19 10.81
N VAL A 218 -27.57 6.71 9.95
CA VAL A 218 -26.13 6.68 10.23
C VAL A 218 -25.50 7.90 9.57
N TRP A 219 -24.94 8.79 10.38
CA TRP A 219 -24.22 9.97 9.91
C TRP A 219 -22.72 9.76 10.09
N LEU A 220 -22.00 9.70 8.96
CA LEU A 220 -20.55 9.67 8.92
C LEU A 220 -20.00 11.05 8.58
N GLN A 221 -19.08 11.55 9.39
CA GLN A 221 -18.35 12.78 9.12
C GLN A 221 -16.87 12.45 8.92
N VAL A 222 -16.32 12.88 7.79
CA VAL A 222 -14.90 12.66 7.43
C VAL A 222 -14.20 14.01 7.31
N LYS A 223 -13.01 14.13 7.90
CA LYS A 223 -12.12 15.29 7.80
C LYS A 223 -10.73 14.83 7.38
N ALA A 224 -9.95 15.73 6.80
CA ALA A 224 -8.56 15.47 6.43
C ALA A 224 -7.69 16.71 6.63
N SER A 225 -6.46 16.53 7.09
CA SER A 225 -5.48 17.63 7.18
C SER A 225 -4.81 17.96 5.85
N ASN A 226 -4.91 17.08 4.85
CA ASN A 226 -4.45 17.26 3.47
C ASN A 226 -5.53 16.74 2.49
N SER A 227 -5.41 17.08 1.20
CA SER A 227 -6.29 16.49 0.18
C SER A 227 -6.01 14.99 0.01
N VAL A 228 -7.06 14.17 0.02
CA VAL A 228 -6.97 12.71 -0.17
C VAL A 228 -7.94 12.30 -1.28
N PRO A 229 -7.51 12.34 -2.56
CA PRO A 229 -8.40 12.16 -3.72
C PRO A 229 -8.92 10.72 -3.89
N ASP A 230 -8.29 9.75 -3.25
CA ASP A 230 -8.54 8.31 -3.33
C ASP A 230 -9.05 7.71 -2.02
N ALA A 231 -9.64 8.54 -1.14
CA ALA A 231 -10.19 8.09 0.14
C ALA A 231 -11.32 7.06 -0.03
N LEU A 232 -11.26 5.98 0.75
CA LEU A 232 -12.30 4.95 0.84
C LEU A 232 -12.89 4.92 2.25
N VAL A 233 -14.20 5.14 2.36
CA VAL A 233 -14.94 5.04 3.64
C VAL A 233 -15.50 3.64 3.79
N VAL A 234 -15.12 2.95 4.87
CA VAL A 234 -15.63 1.62 5.22
C VAL A 234 -16.24 1.69 6.61
N ASP A 235 -17.56 1.53 6.71
CA ASP A 235 -18.29 1.42 7.98
C ASP A 235 -18.90 0.01 8.09
N LEU A 236 -18.28 -0.84 8.90
CA LEU A 236 -18.75 -2.21 9.12
C LEU A 236 -20.03 -2.18 9.96
N LEU A 237 -21.08 -2.81 9.45
CA LEU A 237 -22.37 -2.86 10.13
C LEU A 237 -22.33 -3.81 11.34
N PRO A 238 -22.80 -3.38 12.53
CA PRO A 238 -23.12 -4.28 13.61
C PRO A 238 -24.19 -5.28 13.17
N ALA A 239 -24.05 -6.55 13.57
CA ALA A 239 -25.11 -7.53 13.36
C ALA A 239 -26.42 -7.05 14.01
N GLY A 240 -27.55 -7.30 13.33
CA GLY A 240 -28.88 -6.83 13.74
C GLY A 240 -29.26 -5.46 13.15
N LEU A 241 -28.30 -4.71 12.59
CA LEU A 241 -28.60 -3.61 11.68
C LEU A 241 -28.48 -4.09 10.24
N GLU A 242 -29.49 -3.79 9.44
CA GLU A 242 -29.52 -4.10 8.01
C GLU A 242 -29.55 -2.80 7.22
N LEU A 243 -28.77 -2.74 6.14
CA LEU A 243 -28.84 -1.60 5.22
C LEU A 243 -30.20 -1.62 4.53
N GLU A 244 -30.92 -0.52 4.64
CA GLU A 244 -32.02 -0.26 3.74
C GLU A 244 -31.44 0.06 2.36
N ASN A 245 -31.72 -0.78 1.35
CA ASN A 245 -31.24 -0.56 -0.01
C ASN A 245 -32.05 0.55 -0.69
N GLN A 246 -31.74 1.78 -0.31
CA GLN A 246 -32.24 2.98 -0.94
C GLN A 246 -31.31 3.36 -2.09
N ASN A 247 -31.27 2.59 -3.19
CA ASN A 247 -30.55 3.03 -4.39
C ASN A 247 -31.26 4.28 -4.98
N LEU A 248 -31.01 5.42 -4.34
CA LEU A 248 -31.60 6.74 -4.43
C LEU A 248 -30.47 7.75 -4.66
N ALA A 249 -29.61 7.50 -5.66
CA ALA A 249 -28.96 8.61 -6.36
C ALA A 249 -30.01 9.58 -6.99
N ASN A 250 -31.28 9.14 -7.06
CA ASN A 250 -32.46 9.95 -7.43
C ASN A 250 -33.19 10.56 -6.22
N GLY A 251 -32.71 10.34 -5.00
CA GLY A 251 -33.18 10.99 -3.78
C GLY A 251 -32.38 12.25 -3.53
N SER A 252 -32.39 13.20 -4.48
CA SER A 252 -32.20 14.61 -4.16
C SER A 252 -33.40 15.11 -3.32
N ALA A 253 -33.60 14.47 -2.16
CA ALA A 253 -34.11 15.15 -1.00
C ALA A 253 -32.99 16.12 -0.61
N SER A 254 -32.99 17.27 -1.29
CA SER A 254 -32.23 18.44 -0.91
C SER A 254 -32.29 18.55 0.61
N LEU A 255 -31.15 18.53 1.29
CA LEU A 255 -31.05 18.78 2.72
C LEU A 255 -31.77 20.10 3.12
N GLU A 256 -32.01 20.99 2.15
CA GLU A 256 -32.88 22.18 2.27
C GLU A 256 -34.34 21.90 2.66
N GLN A 257 -34.92 20.74 2.30
CA GLN A 257 -36.31 20.41 2.67
C GLN A 257 -36.44 19.89 4.11
N SER A 258 -35.35 19.41 4.72
CA SER A 258 -35.30 19.03 6.13
C SER A 258 -34.85 20.20 7.01
N GLY A 259 -35.35 21.42 6.77
CA GLY A 259 -35.24 22.57 7.69
C GLY A 259 -33.83 22.92 8.18
N TRP A 260 -32.77 22.43 7.54
CA TRP A 260 -31.41 22.58 8.02
C TRP A 260 -30.96 24.01 7.70
N ARG A 261 -31.11 24.92 8.65
CA ARG A 261 -30.34 26.15 8.67
C ARG A 261 -29.12 25.88 9.52
N SER A 262 -27.95 26.11 8.93
CA SER A 262 -26.64 26.15 9.56
C SER A 262 -26.68 27.02 10.83
N ALA A 263 -26.99 26.40 11.97
CA ALA A 263 -26.64 26.96 13.26
C ALA A 263 -25.14 26.70 13.42
N LYS A 264 -24.34 27.78 13.42
CA LYS A 264 -22.99 27.75 13.98
C LYS A 264 -23.12 27.16 15.39
N LEU A 265 -22.75 25.89 15.54
CA LEU A 265 -22.51 25.31 16.85
C LEU A 265 -21.13 25.82 17.28
N THR A 266 -21.16 26.75 18.23
CA THR A 266 -20.01 27.27 18.95
C THR A 266 -19.18 26.14 19.54
N GLU A 267 -17.85 26.26 19.40
CA GLU A 267 -16.86 25.42 20.07
C GLU A 267 -17.15 25.35 21.58
N PRO A 268 -17.06 24.18 22.22
CA PRO A 268 -17.09 24.12 23.68
C PRO A 268 -15.77 24.66 24.23
N ASP A 269 -15.90 25.62 25.17
CA ASP A 269 -14.81 26.25 25.90
C ASP A 269 -13.81 25.22 26.46
N ALA A 270 -12.54 25.43 26.14
CA ALA A 270 -11.43 24.86 26.88
C ALA A 270 -11.37 25.51 28.27
N ALA A 271 -11.89 24.84 29.28
CA ALA A 271 -11.60 25.16 30.68
C ALA A 271 -11.74 23.91 31.55
N GLY A 272 -10.62 23.48 32.14
CA GLY A 272 -10.59 22.40 33.13
C GLY A 272 -9.17 21.87 33.35
N GLU A 273 -8.30 22.70 33.94
CA GLU A 273 -7.10 22.22 34.63
C GLU A 273 -7.52 21.27 35.77
N TYR A 274 -6.97 20.05 35.77
CA TYR A 274 -6.08 19.45 36.79
C TYR A 274 -5.67 18.04 36.36
#